data_AF-A0A1C6G8W3-F1
#
_entry.id   AF-A0A1C6G8W3-F1
#
_cell.length_a   1.000
_cell.length_b   1.000
_cell.length_c   1.000
_cell.angle_alpha   90.00
_cell.angle_beta   90.00
_cell.angle_gamma   90.00
#
_symmetry.space_group_name_H-M   'P 1'
#
loop_
_entity.id
_entity.type
_entity.pdbx_description
1 polymer ?
#
loop_
_entity_poly.entity_id
_entity_poly.type
_entity_poly.pdbx_seq_one_letter_code
_entity_poly.pdbx_strand_id
1 'polypeptide(L)' 'MLKILFQGDSLTDCGRDKTGHNPVQAYGYGYVNLIASKLLCDYPYTVV' A
#
# COMPACT_ATOMS: atom_id res chain seq x y z
N MET A 1 13.46 9.61 7.36
CA MET A 1 12.71 8.52 6.70
C MET A 1 11.24 8.76 6.96
N LEU A 2 10.46 9.00 5.91
CA LEU A 2 9.01 9.22 6.03
C LEU A 2 8.29 7.87 6.13
N LYS A 3 7.32 7.77 7.03
CA LYS A 3 6.45 6.60 7.18
C LYS A 3 5.00 7.02 6.97
N ILE A 4 4.31 6.33 6.07
CA ILE A 4 2.91 6.58 5.74
C ILE A 4 2.11 5.32 6.11
N LEU A 5 0.91 5.50 6.65
CA LEU A 5 0.00 4.42 6.98
C LEU A 5 -1.34 4.67 6.31
N PHE A 6 -1.77 3.76 5.45
CA PHE A 6 -3.10 3.79 4.86
C PHE A 6 -4.09 3.07 5.78
N GLN A 7 -5.14 3.80 6.20
CA GLN A 7 -6.19 3.29 7.05
C GLN A 7 -7.57 3.69 6.51
N GLY A 8 -8.54 2.80 6.69
CA GLY A 8 -9.93 3.02 6.26
C GLY A 8 -10.74 1.74 6.28
N ASP A 9 -11.75 1.68 5.40
CA ASP A 9 -12.73 0.61 5.32
C ASP A 9 -12.52 -0.28 4.07
N SER A 10 -13.61 -0.82 3.51
CA SER A 10 -13.57 -1.68 2.33
C SER A 10 -12.91 -1.03 1.12
N LEU A 11 -12.99 0.30 0.95
CA LEU A 11 -12.36 1.01 -0.16
C LEU A 11 -10.83 1.04 -0.03
N THR A 12 -10.34 1.20 1.21
CA THR A 12 -8.90 1.18 1.52
C THR A 12 -8.36 -0.25 1.54
N ASP A 13 -9.14 -1.22 2.04
CA ASP A 13 -8.76 -2.63 2.12
C ASP A 13 -8.60 -3.24 0.72
N CYS A 14 -9.61 -3.06 -0.15
CA CYS A 14 -9.63 -3.50 -1.56
C CYS A 14 -8.94 -4.85 -1.83
N GLY A 15 -9.20 -5.84 -0.96
CA GLY A 15 -8.68 -7.20 -1.09
C GLY A 15 -7.16 -7.35 -0.82
N ARG A 16 -6.56 -6.47 -0.01
CA ARG A 16 -5.16 -6.62 0.41
C ARG A 16 -4.94 -7.88 1.23
N ASP A 17 -3.75 -8.45 1.08
CA ASP A 17 -3.33 -9.61 1.87
C ASP A 17 -3.14 -9.22 3.34
N LYS A 18 -3.88 -9.88 4.24
CA LYS A 18 -3.83 -9.66 5.69
C LYS A 18 -2.81 -10.55 6.38
N THR A 19 -2.26 -11.53 5.66
CA THR A 19 -1.27 -12.49 6.18
C THR A 19 0.16 -12.06 5.90
N GLY A 20 0.37 -11.18 4.91
CA GLY A 20 1.69 -10.66 4.53
C GLY A 20 2.55 -11.65 3.74
N HIS A 21 1.96 -12.72 3.21
CA HIS A 21 2.65 -13.72 2.40
C HIS A 21 2.87 -13.26 0.95
N ASN A 22 1.98 -12.41 0.42
CA ASN A 22 2.09 -11.87 -0.92
C ASN A 22 2.47 -10.37 -0.89
N PRO A 23 3.75 -10.01 -1.06
CA PRO A 23 4.19 -8.63 -1.00
C PRO A 23 3.58 -7.76 -2.12
N VAL A 24 3.21 -8.36 -3.25
CA VAL A 24 2.53 -7.64 -4.35
C VAL A 24 1.10 -7.26 -3.97
N GLN A 25 0.46 -8.05 -3.10
CA GLN A 25 -0.92 -7.84 -2.66
C GLN A 25 -1.03 -7.12 -1.31
N ALA A 26 0.08 -6.70 -0.71
CA ALA A 26 0.09 -6.00 0.58
C ALA A 26 -0.75 -4.69 0.58
N TYR A 27 -0.90 -4.06 -0.59
CA TYR A 27 -1.67 -2.82 -0.80
C TYR A 27 -3.05 -3.04 -1.44
N GLY A 28 -3.41 -4.29 -1.74
CA GLY A 28 -4.66 -4.64 -2.43
C GLY A 28 -4.68 -4.19 -3.89
N TYR A 29 -5.88 -4.09 -4.46
CA TYR A 29 -6.09 -3.72 -5.86
C TYR A 29 -6.72 -2.34 -6.05
N GLY A 30 -6.84 -1.58 -4.96
CA GLY A 30 -7.52 -0.28 -4.92
C GLY A 30 -6.58 0.91 -5.04
N TYR A 31 -7.09 2.08 -4.64
CA TYR A 31 -6.36 3.34 -4.74
C TYR A 31 -5.05 3.35 -3.93
N VAL A 32 -4.98 2.60 -2.83
CA VAL A 32 -3.77 2.48 -2.00
C VAL A 32 -2.60 1.93 -2.83
N ASN A 33 -2.82 0.91 -3.65
CA ASN A 33 -1.79 0.34 -4.50
C ASN A 33 -1.26 1.35 -5.53
N LEU A 34 -2.15 2.14 -6.13
CA LEU A 34 -1.77 3.18 -7.10
C LEU A 34 -0.94 4.29 -6.45
N ILE A 35 -1.36 4.78 -5.27
CA ILE A 35 -0.64 5.83 -4.54
C ILE A 35 0.71 5.30 -4.04
N ALA A 36 0.74 4.11 -3.44
CA ALA A 36 1.97 3.47 -2.95
C ALA A 36 2.96 3.27 -4.11
N SER A 37 2.50 2.83 -5.28
CA SER A 37 3.34 2.67 -6.47
C SER A 37 3.96 4.00 -6.91
N LYS A 38 3.20 5.09 -6.92
CA LYS A 38 3.74 6.41 -7.29
C LYS A 38 4.74 6.92 -6.25
N LEU A 39 4.42 6.79 -4.96
CA LEU A 39 5.28 7.21 -3.86
C LEU A 39 6.61 6.44 -3.86
N LEU A 40 6.58 5.13 -4.06
CA LEU A 40 7.79 4.30 -4.08
C LEU A 40 8.64 4.52 -5.33
N CYS A 41 8.02 4.90 -6.45
CA CYS A 41 8.74 5.31 -7.67
C CYS A 41 9.51 6.62 -7.45
N ASP A 42 8.86 7.64 -6.88
CA ASP A 42 9.47 8.96 -6.67
C ASP A 42 10.40 9.00 -5.44
N TYR A 43 10.06 8.22 -4.40
CA TYR A 43 10.71 8.22 -3.10
C TYR A 43 10.99 6.78 -2.62
N PRO A 44 12.01 6.11 -3.17
CA PRO A 44 12.25 4.67 -2.96
C PRO A 44 12.60 4.27 -1.52
N TYR A 45 12.96 5.24 -0.66
CA TYR A 45 13.25 5.01 0.76
C TYR A 45 12.04 5.27 1.68
N THR A 46 10.86 5.56 1.11
CA THR A 46 9.61 5.70 1.88
C THR A 46 9.15 4.33 2.36
N VAL A 47 8.64 4.28 3.60
CA VAL A 47 7.94 3.11 4.12
C VAL A 47 6.44 3.42 4.10
N VAL A 48 5.68 2.66 3.33
CA VAL A 48 4.22 2.75 3.16
C VAL A 48 3.53 1.51 3.72
#